data_AF-A0A7L2BR53-F1
#
_entry.id   AF-A0A7L2BR53-F1
#
_cell.length_a   1.000
_cell.length_b   1.000
_cell.length_c   1.000
_cell.angle_alpha   90.00
_cell.angle_beta   90.00
_cell.angle_gamma   90.00
#
_symmetry.space_group_name_H-M   'P 1'
#
loop_
_entity.id
_entity.type
_entity.pdbx_description
1 polymer ?
#
loop_
_entity_poly.entity_id
_entity_poly.type
_entity_poly.pdbx_seq_one_letter_code
_entity_poly.pdbx_strand_id
1 'polypeptide(L)' 'ENSLQKTSTCSSVNQSGIFVSPYGLNLSSFTKLIKRLQARHPGLSREEIVEAVQEVRKIHKGVLNGLTISAIEEETSAIL' A
#
# COMPACT_ATOMS: atom_id res chain seq x y z
N GLU A 1 3.74 -30.24 27.09
CA GLU A 1 4.25 -30.77 25.81
C GLU A 1 3.17 -30.61 24.74
N ASN A 2 3.47 -29.75 23.77
CA ASN A 2 2.97 -29.66 22.39
C ASN A 2 1.75 -30.52 21.97
N SER A 3 0.69 -29.89 21.42
CA SER A 3 0.25 -30.26 20.05
C SER A 3 -0.70 -29.24 19.46
N LEU A 4 -0.23 -28.63 18.38
CA LEU A 4 -0.93 -27.76 17.44
C LEU A 4 -2.18 -28.42 16.85
N GLN A 5 -3.31 -27.71 16.85
CA GLN A 5 -4.40 -28.00 15.92
C GLN A 5 -4.70 -26.74 15.11
N LYS A 6 -4.00 -26.65 13.97
CA LYS A 6 -4.24 -25.72 12.87
C LYS A 6 -5.65 -25.99 12.34
N THR A 7 -6.55 -25.04 12.51
CA THR A 7 -7.86 -25.05 11.85
C THR A 7 -7.71 -24.51 10.43
N SER A 8 -8.28 -25.30 9.51
CA SER A 8 -8.52 -25.01 8.11
C SER A 8 -9.05 -23.60 7.87
N THR A 9 -8.54 -22.94 6.82
CA THR A 9 -9.44 -22.25 5.89
C THR A 9 -8.84 -22.34 4.49
N CYS A 10 -9.62 -22.94 3.61
CA CYS A 10 -9.34 -23.19 2.22
C CYS A 10 -9.01 -21.88 1.49
N SER A 11 -7.78 -21.72 1.00
CA SER A 11 -7.49 -20.67 0.02
C SER A 11 -8.01 -21.15 -1.34
N SER A 12 -9.21 -20.68 -1.69
CA SER A 12 -9.83 -20.80 -3.01
C SER A 12 -8.81 -20.40 -4.08
N VAL A 13 -8.50 -21.38 -4.93
CA VAL A 13 -7.67 -21.23 -6.12
C VAL A 13 -8.49 -20.48 -7.17
N ASN A 14 -8.27 -19.17 -7.30
CA ASN A 14 -8.71 -18.46 -8.49
C ASN A 14 -7.62 -18.57 -9.55
N GLN A 15 -7.94 -19.39 -10.55
CA GLN A 15 -7.08 -19.93 -11.59
C GLN A 15 -6.88 -18.93 -12.73
N SER A 16 -6.40 -17.73 -12.39
CA SER A 16 -5.78 -16.81 -13.33
C SER A 16 -4.41 -16.49 -12.76
N GLY A 17 -3.36 -17.06 -13.35
CA GLY A 17 -1.96 -16.89 -12.97
C GLY A 17 -1.42 -15.48 -13.20
N ILE A 18 -2.14 -14.46 -12.75
CA ILE A 18 -1.57 -13.14 -12.54
C ILE A 18 -0.94 -13.23 -11.16
N PHE A 19 0.37 -13.49 -11.14
CA PHE A 19 1.20 -13.13 -9.99
C PHE A 19 1.12 -11.60 -9.88
N VAL A 20 0.03 -11.11 -9.28
CA VAL A 20 -0.03 -9.75 -8.78
C VAL A 20 0.99 -9.77 -7.67
N SER A 21 2.18 -9.26 -7.96
CA SER A 21 3.13 -8.88 -6.92
C SER A 21 2.31 -8.27 -5.78
N PRO A 22 2.56 -8.56 -4.50
CA PRO A 22 1.85 -7.88 -3.40
C PRO A 22 1.96 -6.34 -3.53
N TYR A 23 2.90 -5.87 -4.35
CA TYR A 23 3.02 -4.54 -4.94
C TYR A 23 2.24 -4.36 -6.25
N GLY A 24 1.01 -4.87 -6.38
CA GLY A 24 0.11 -4.70 -7.55
C GLY A 24 -0.28 -3.25 -7.81
N LEU A 25 0.46 -2.31 -7.23
CA LEU A 25 0.54 -0.93 -7.60
C LEU A 25 1.10 -0.87 -9.02
N ASN A 26 0.28 -0.41 -9.95
CA ASN A 26 0.80 0.12 -11.19
C ASN A 26 1.94 1.11 -10.84
N LEU A 27 3.18 0.76 -11.17
CA LEU A 27 4.36 1.55 -10.77
C LEU A 27 4.26 3.00 -11.24
N SER A 28 3.53 3.25 -12.35
CA SER A 28 3.24 4.60 -12.81
C SER A 28 2.29 5.36 -11.89
N SER A 29 1.27 4.71 -11.32
CA SER A 29 0.37 5.31 -10.31
C SER A 29 1.11 5.65 -9.02
N PHE A 30 1.97 4.75 -8.54
CA PHE A 30 2.81 5.03 -7.37
C PHE A 30 3.75 6.20 -7.65
N THR A 31 4.42 6.21 -8.81
CA THR A 31 5.29 7.33 -9.21
C THR A 31 4.51 8.65 -9.31
N LYS A 32 3.28 8.62 -9.84
CA LYS A 32 2.39 9.80 -9.89
C LYS A 32 2.02 10.30 -8.49
N LEU A 33 1.69 9.40 -7.57
CA LEU A 33 1.40 9.73 -6.17
C LEU A 33 2.60 10.42 -5.51
N ILE A 34 3.79 9.82 -5.59
CA ILE A 34 5.02 10.40 -5.00
C ILE A 34 5.31 11.78 -5.60
N LYS A 35 5.20 11.95 -6.93
CA LYS A 35 5.40 13.25 -7.58
C LYS A 35 4.41 14.31 -7.10
N ARG A 36 3.14 13.95 -6.88
CA ARG A 36 2.12 14.87 -6.36
C ARG A 36 2.40 15.28 -4.93
N LEU A 37 2.76 14.31 -4.08
CA LEU A 37 3.14 14.58 -2.68
C LEU A 37 4.39 15.47 -2.60
N GLN A 38 5.40 15.23 -3.42
CA GLN A 38 6.59 16.10 -3.51
C GLN A 38 6.24 17.51 -4.00
N ALA A 39 5.32 17.64 -4.96
CA ALA A 39 4.87 18.95 -5.44
C ALA A 39 4.09 19.73 -4.38
N ARG A 40 3.31 19.03 -3.55
CA ARG A 40 2.57 19.64 -2.43
C ARG A 40 3.48 19.96 -1.24
N HIS A 41 4.50 19.15 -1.00
CA HIS A 41 5.41 19.25 0.14
C HIS A 41 6.88 19.35 -0.32
N PRO A 42 7.29 20.50 -0.89
CA PRO A 42 8.62 20.66 -1.48
C PRO A 42 9.78 20.64 -0.45
N GLY A 43 9.47 20.64 0.85
CA GLY A 43 10.46 20.55 1.93
C GLY A 43 10.77 19.13 2.39
N LEU A 44 10.03 18.13 1.93
CA LEU A 44 10.20 16.74 2.36
C LEU A 44 11.03 15.94 1.35
N SER A 45 11.90 15.09 1.88
CA SER A 45 12.63 14.12 1.08
C SER A 45 11.68 13.07 0.50
N ARG A 46 12.14 12.41 -0.57
CA ARG A 46 11.38 11.31 -1.17
C ARG A 46 11.19 10.17 -0.17
N GLU A 47 12.18 9.96 0.68
CA GLU A 47 12.23 8.90 1.68
C GLU A 47 11.17 9.12 2.75
N GLU A 48 11.02 10.34 3.27
CA GLU A 48 9.96 10.72 4.23
C GLU A 48 8.57 10.51 3.64
N ILE A 49 8.36 10.91 2.38
CA ILE A 49 7.08 10.71 1.69
C ILE A 49 6.78 9.22 1.52
N VAL A 50 7.79 8.41 1.15
CA VAL A 50 7.62 6.96 1.02
C VAL A 50 7.29 6.31 2.35
N GLU A 51 7.92 6.76 3.44
CA GLU A 51 7.63 6.29 4.79
C GLU A 51 6.18 6.59 5.20
N ALA A 52 5.70 7.81 4.96
CA ALA A 52 4.31 8.19 5.23
C ALA A 52 3.31 7.37 4.40
N VAL A 53 3.59 7.11 3.11
CA VAL A 53 2.75 6.23 2.28
C VAL A 53 2.74 4.79 2.81
N GLN A 54 3.86 4.31 3.36
CA GLN A 54 3.90 3.00 4.03
C GLN A 54 3.06 2.99 5.30
N GLU A 55 2.98 4.10 6.03
CA GLU A 55 2.13 4.21 7.21
C GLU A 55 0.65 4.15 6.84
N VAL A 56 0.21 4.87 5.81
CA VAL A 56 -1.16 4.75 5.25
C VAL A 56 -1.45 3.29 4.86
N ARG A 57 -0.47 2.59 4.28
CA ARG A 57 -0.62 1.16 3.94
C ARG A 57 -0.81 0.29 5.18
N LYS A 58 -0.10 0.55 6.27
CA LYS A 58 -0.27 -0.19 7.54
C LYS A 58 -1.67 0.06 8.13
N ILE A 59 -2.15 1.30 8.08
CA ILE A 59 -3.52 1.67 8.49
C ILE A 59 -4.56 0.88 7.68
N HIS A 60 -4.31 0.68 6.39
CA HIS A 60 -5.18 -0.06 5.47
C HIS A 60 -4.91 -1.58 5.41
N LYS A 61 -4.53 -2.19 6.53
CA LYS A 61 -4.33 -3.66 6.64
C LYS A 61 -3.31 -4.21 5.65
N GLY A 62 -2.34 -3.39 5.26
CA GLY A 62 -1.21 -3.78 4.42
C GLY A 62 -1.40 -3.57 2.91
N VAL A 63 -2.55 -3.09 2.44
CA VAL A 63 -2.83 -2.82 1.01
C VAL A 63 -3.51 -1.47 0.81
N LEU A 64 -3.18 -0.76 -0.26
CA LEU A 64 -3.83 0.51 -0.64
C LEU A 64 -4.89 0.31 -1.74
N ASN A 65 -5.20 -0.95 -2.06
CA ASN A 65 -6.21 -1.27 -3.06
C ASN A 65 -7.60 -0.83 -2.59
N GLY A 66 -8.38 -0.26 -3.49
CA GLY A 66 -9.71 0.28 -3.19
C GLY A 66 -9.70 1.76 -2.80
N LEU A 67 -8.53 2.38 -2.58
CA LEU A 67 -8.39 3.82 -2.44
C LEU A 67 -8.09 4.49 -3.78
N THR A 68 -8.62 5.69 -3.97
CA THR A 68 -8.21 6.55 -5.09
C THR A 68 -6.83 7.14 -4.81
N ILE A 69 -6.08 7.49 -5.86
CA ILE A 69 -4.78 8.16 -5.71
C ILE A 69 -4.91 9.44 -4.87
N SER A 70 -5.99 10.20 -5.08
CA SER A 70 -6.25 11.43 -4.33
C SER A 70 -6.54 11.16 -2.85
N ALA A 71 -7.24 10.08 -2.51
CA ALA A 71 -7.48 9.70 -1.11
C ALA A 71 -6.17 9.31 -0.41
N ILE A 72 -5.32 8.52 -1.08
CA ILE A 72 -4.00 8.17 -0.54
C ILE A 72 -3.15 9.43 -0.35
N GLU A 73 -3.20 10.37 -1.29
CA GLU A 73 -2.49 11.65 -1.22
C GLU A 73 -2.95 12.51 -0.03
N GLU A 74 -4.26 12.59 0.20
CA GLU A 74 -4.85 13.33 1.32
C GLU A 74 -4.47 12.71 2.66
N GLU A 75 -4.63 11.40 2.82
CA GLU A 75 -4.25 10.72 4.06
C GLU A 75 -2.75 10.76 4.31
N THR A 76 -1.92 10.60 3.28
CA THR A 76 -0.47 10.75 3.43
C THR A 76 -0.13 12.17 3.85
N SER A 77 -0.81 13.18 3.29
CA SER A 77 -0.62 14.59 3.68
C SER A 77 -1.10 14.90 5.10
N ALA A 78 -1.93 14.05 5.71
CA ALA A 78 -2.35 14.20 7.11
C ALA A 78 -1.34 13.58 8.09
N ILE A 79 -0.45 12.71 7.60
CA ILE A 79 0.64 12.09 8.38
C ILE A 79 1.92 12.94 8.33
N LEU A 80 2.13 13.64 7.21
CA LEU A 80 3.25 14.56 6.96
C LEU A 80 3.02 15.93 7.61
#